data_AF-A0A353HYY7-F1
#
_entry.id   AF-A0A353HYY7-F1
#
_cell.length_a   1.000
_cell.length_b   1.000
_cell.length_c   1.000
_cell.angle_alpha   90.00
_cell.angle_beta   90.00
_cell.angle_gamma   90.00
#
_symmetry.space_group_name_H-M   'P 1'
#
loop_
_entity.id
_entity.type
_entity.pdbx_description
1 polymer ?
#
loop_
_entity_poly.entity_id
_entity_poly.type
_entity_poly.pdbx_seq_one_letter_code
_entity_poly.pdbx_strand_id
1 'polypeptide(L)'
;MSQSQKSPTPRWFNQGKGYLCIPAELVAEKRLSEAELRVLLVLASHAIKSDTVWPSRARMVELTGLHQSTISAATARLDELGWIRKERKGYRGSQYVLLPRNANPA
;
A
#
# COMPACT_ATOMS: atom_id res chain seq x y z
N MET A 1 21.17 -1.17 35.23
CA MET A 1 20.83 -0.27 34.09
C MET A 1 19.58 -0.80 33.42
N SER A 2 18.41 -0.31 33.82
CA SER A 2 17.11 -0.72 33.25
C SER A 2 16.92 -0.09 31.88
N GLN A 3 16.94 -0.88 30.81
CA GLN A 3 16.49 -0.41 29.50
C GLN A 3 14.96 -0.45 29.48
N SER A 4 14.37 0.75 29.45
CA SER A 4 12.94 0.99 29.28
C SER A 4 12.50 0.50 27.90
N GLN A 5 11.83 -0.65 27.89
CA GLN A 5 11.23 -1.24 26.70
C GLN A 5 9.98 -0.43 26.36
N LYS A 6 10.11 0.58 25.50
CA LYS A 6 8.96 1.34 24.98
C LYS A 6 8.06 0.37 24.21
N SER A 7 6.85 0.16 24.74
CA SER A 7 5.81 -0.68 24.13
C SER A 7 5.55 -0.22 22.70
N PRO A 8 5.45 -1.13 21.71
CA PRO A 8 5.17 -0.75 20.33
C PRO A 8 3.79 -0.08 20.23
N THR A 9 3.74 1.11 19.66
CA THR A 9 2.50 1.85 19.37
C THR A 9 1.52 0.95 18.61
N PRO A 10 0.22 0.89 18.99
CA PRO A 10 -0.74 0.03 18.33
C PRO A 10 -0.85 0.40 16.85
N ARG A 11 -0.49 -0.54 15.97
CA ARG A 11 -0.70 -0.40 14.53
C ARG A 11 -2.13 -0.81 14.24
N TRP A 12 -2.92 0.12 13.71
CA TRP A 12 -4.30 -0.13 13.31
C TRP A 12 -4.36 -1.09 12.11
N PHE A 13 -3.28 -1.29 11.34
CA PHE A 13 -3.20 -2.25 10.24
C PHE A 13 -2.39 -3.51 10.58
N ASN A 14 -2.85 -4.65 10.06
CA ASN A 14 -2.21 -5.97 9.99
C ASN A 14 -1.67 -6.56 11.31
N GLN A 15 -2.56 -7.28 12.02
CA GLN A 15 -2.27 -8.08 13.22
C GLN A 15 -2.11 -9.60 12.93
N GLY A 16 -1.78 -10.00 11.69
CA GLY A 16 -1.59 -11.42 11.35
C GLY A 16 -2.87 -12.25 11.25
N LYS A 17 -4.04 -11.61 11.13
CA LYS A 17 -5.37 -12.27 11.11
C LYS A 17 -6.17 -12.13 9.80
N GLY A 18 -5.55 -11.63 8.72
CA GLY A 18 -6.18 -11.63 7.38
C GLY A 18 -7.13 -10.47 7.06
N TYR A 19 -7.08 -9.37 7.80
CA TYR A 19 -7.85 -8.14 7.50
C TYR A 19 -6.95 -6.91 7.41
N LEU A 20 -7.38 -5.96 6.57
CA LEU A 20 -6.78 -4.63 6.46
C LEU A 20 -7.68 -3.64 7.18
N CYS A 21 -7.10 -2.82 8.04
CA CYS A 21 -7.77 -1.59 8.43
C CYS A 21 -7.37 -0.52 7.42
N ILE A 22 -8.37 0.19 6.90
CA ILE A 22 -8.21 1.25 5.92
C ILE A 22 -8.82 2.55 6.46
N PRO A 23 -8.29 3.73 6.09
CA PRO A 23 -8.89 5.00 6.47
C PRO A 23 -10.28 5.13 5.85
N ALA A 24 -11.23 5.73 6.57
CA ALA A 24 -12.60 5.93 6.06
C ALA A 24 -12.64 6.77 4.77
N GLU A 25 -11.72 7.71 4.63
CA GLU A 25 -11.52 8.51 3.41
C GLU A 25 -11.21 7.66 2.16
N LEU A 26 -10.56 6.49 2.31
CA LEU A 26 -10.34 5.58 1.19
C LEU A 26 -11.65 4.97 0.70
N VAL A 27 -12.60 4.73 1.60
CA VAL A 27 -13.95 4.23 1.27
C VAL A 27 -14.76 5.31 0.53
N ALA A 28 -14.55 6.59 0.88
CA ALA A 28 -15.23 7.72 0.25
C ALA A 28 -14.53 8.23 -1.02
N GLU A 29 -13.35 7.70 -1.36
CA GLU A 29 -12.55 8.16 -2.50
C GLU A 29 -13.18 7.75 -3.83
N LYS A 30 -13.77 8.71 -4.54
CA LYS A 30 -14.45 8.47 -5.82
C LYS A 30 -13.49 8.54 -7.02
N ARG A 31 -12.26 9.03 -6.84
CA ARG A 31 -11.28 9.15 -7.93
C ARG A 31 -10.61 7.82 -8.27
N LEU A 32 -10.73 6.82 -7.40
CA LEU A 32 -10.14 5.50 -7.61
C LEU A 32 -11.08 4.58 -8.39
N SER A 33 -10.54 3.93 -9.41
CA SER A 33 -11.21 2.77 -10.01
C SER A 33 -11.14 1.56 -9.08
N GLU A 34 -11.98 0.56 -9.31
CA GLU A 34 -11.96 -0.69 -8.54
C GLU A 34 -10.61 -1.43 -8.68
N ALA A 35 -10.03 -1.39 -9.88
CA ALA A 35 -8.72 -1.99 -10.14
C ALA A 35 -7.61 -1.27 -9.34
N GLU A 36 -7.63 0.06 -9.28
CA GLU A 36 -6.70 0.85 -8.47
C GLU A 36 -6.87 0.57 -6.99
N LEU A 37 -8.12 0.51 -6.50
CA LEU A 37 -8.41 0.18 -5.12
C LEU A 37 -7.88 -1.21 -4.75
N ARG A 38 -8.14 -2.24 -5.57
CA ARG A 38 -7.60 -3.59 -5.33
C ARG A 38 -6.06 -3.61 -5.29
N VAL A 39 -5.41 -2.92 -6.23
CA VAL A 39 -3.94 -2.80 -6.26
C VAL A 39 -3.43 -2.13 -4.98
N LEU A 40 -4.07 -1.04 -4.55
CA LEU A 40 -3.71 -0.32 -3.34
C LEU A 40 -3.87 -1.20 -2.09
N LEU A 41 -4.97 -1.93 -1.97
CA LEU A 41 -5.21 -2.87 -0.86
C LEU A 41 -4.16 -3.99 -0.82
N VAL A 42 -3.80 -4.53 -1.99
CA VAL A 42 -2.72 -5.52 -2.06
C VAL A 42 -1.40 -4.92 -1.59
N LEU A 43 -1.01 -3.74 -2.08
CA LEU A 43 0.21 -3.07 -1.60
C LEU A 43 0.19 -2.84 -0.08
N ALA A 44 -0.94 -2.37 0.45
CA ALA A 44 -1.16 -2.16 1.88
C ALA A 44 -1.02 -3.46 2.69
N SER A 45 -1.46 -4.60 2.16
CA SER A 45 -1.32 -5.89 2.85
C SER A 45 0.13 -6.34 3.06
N HIS A 46 1.03 -5.87 2.18
CA HIS A 46 2.47 -6.13 2.30
C HIS A 46 3.17 -5.18 3.29
N ALA A 47 2.54 -4.08 3.69
CA ALA A 47 3.12 -3.06 4.57
C ALA A 47 2.93 -3.40 6.05
N ILE A 48 3.65 -4.42 6.53
CA ILE A 48 3.50 -4.91 7.91
C ILE A 48 4.35 -4.09 8.89
N LYS A 49 5.66 -4.02 8.60
CA LYS A 49 6.65 -3.37 9.46
C LYS A 49 7.14 -2.03 8.91
N SER A 50 6.94 -1.79 7.62
CA SER A 50 7.48 -0.70 6.82
C SER A 50 6.43 -0.25 5.79
N ASP A 51 6.38 1.06 5.51
CA ASP A 51 5.52 1.64 4.46
C ASP A 51 6.06 1.38 3.05
N THR A 52 7.33 0.99 2.97
CA THR A 52 7.98 0.54 1.74
C THR A 52 7.75 -0.95 1.54
N VAL A 53 7.23 -1.32 0.37
CA VAL A 53 6.92 -2.69 -0.05
C VAL A 53 7.45 -2.97 -1.46
N TRP A 54 7.70 -4.25 -1.77
CA TRP A 54 8.23 -4.70 -3.07
C TRP A 54 7.61 -6.04 -3.52
N PRO A 55 6.27 -6.17 -3.55
CA PRO A 55 5.66 -7.37 -4.11
C PRO A 55 6.05 -7.52 -5.57
N SER A 56 6.35 -8.76 -5.98
CA SER A 56 6.64 -9.06 -7.38
C SER A 56 5.40 -8.81 -8.25
N ARG A 57 5.60 -8.53 -9.53
CA ARG A 57 4.47 -8.36 -10.46
C ARG A 57 3.61 -9.62 -10.57
N ALA A 58 4.23 -10.81 -10.52
CA ALA A 58 3.52 -12.08 -10.49
C ALA A 58 2.64 -12.21 -9.23
N ARG A 59 3.14 -11.81 -8.06
CA ARG A 59 2.35 -11.80 -6.82
C ARG A 59 1.18 -10.84 -6.88
N MET A 60 1.37 -9.68 -7.49
CA MET A 60 0.29 -8.72 -7.72
C MET A 60 -0.80 -9.29 -8.64
N VAL A 61 -0.43 -9.98 -9.72
CA VAL A 61 -1.38 -10.66 -10.62
C VAL A 61 -2.16 -11.73 -9.87
N GLU A 62 -1.47 -12.59 -9.12
CA GLU A 62 -2.09 -13.66 -8.32
C GLU A 62 -3.12 -13.12 -7.32
N LEU A 63 -2.78 -12.05 -6.59
CA LEU A 63 -3.65 -11.50 -5.55
C LEU A 63 -4.80 -10.64 -6.09
N THR A 64 -4.60 -9.96 -7.21
CA THR A 64 -5.61 -9.04 -7.77
C THR A 64 -6.49 -9.69 -8.84
N GLY A 65 -6.00 -10.74 -9.50
CA GLY A 65 -6.59 -11.30 -10.72
C GLY A 65 -6.44 -10.39 -11.95
N LEU A 66 -5.70 -9.29 -11.85
CA LEU A 66 -5.58 -8.29 -12.92
C LEU A 66 -4.42 -8.61 -13.86
N HIS A 67 -4.57 -8.21 -15.13
CA HIS A 67 -3.47 -8.30 -16.09
C HIS A 67 -2.31 -7.36 -15.71
N GLN A 68 -1.10 -7.72 -16.11
CA GLN A 68 0.13 -6.97 -15.78
C GLN A 68 0.10 -5.51 -16.27
N SER A 69 -0.52 -5.25 -17.43
CA SER A 69 -0.69 -3.89 -17.95
C SER A 69 -1.63 -3.07 -17.06
N THR A 70 -2.73 -3.65 -16.58
CA THR A 70 -3.67 -3.02 -15.65
C THR A 70 -3.00 -2.66 -14.33
N ILE A 71 -2.20 -3.57 -13.76
CA ILE A 71 -1.41 -3.29 -12.55
C ILE A 71 -0.40 -2.16 -12.79
N SER A 72 0.22 -2.13 -13.98
CA SER A 72 1.18 -1.09 -14.33
C SER A 72 0.52 0.28 -14.44
N ALA A 73 -0.65 0.37 -15.06
CA ALA A 73 -1.46 1.60 -15.15
C ALA A 73 -1.98 2.03 -13.76
N ALA A 74 -2.55 1.10 -12.99
CA ALA A 74 -3.05 1.38 -11.65
C ALA A 74 -1.96 1.92 -10.73
N THR A 75 -0.76 1.32 -10.73
CA THR A 75 0.35 1.82 -9.90
C THR A 75 0.89 3.17 -10.35
N ALA A 76 0.77 3.54 -11.63
CA ALA A 76 1.09 4.90 -12.07
C ALA A 76 0.02 5.90 -11.60
N ARG A 77 -1.26 5.55 -11.75
CA ARG A 77 -2.38 6.38 -11.33
C ARG A 77 -2.41 6.62 -9.82
N LEU A 78 -2.11 5.58 -9.03
CA LEU A 78 -1.99 5.70 -7.57
C LEU A 78 -0.83 6.62 -7.14
N ASP A 79 0.25 6.68 -7.92
CA ASP A 79 1.37 7.60 -7.69
C ASP A 79 0.94 9.05 -7.96
N GLU A 80 0.29 9.28 -9.10
CA GLU A 80 -0.28 10.59 -9.46
C GLU A 80 -1.31 11.09 -8.44
N LEU A 81 -2.13 10.21 -7.89
CA LEU A 81 -3.13 10.52 -6.86
C LEU A 81 -2.53 10.65 -5.45
N GLY A 82 -1.22 10.45 -5.31
CA GLY A 82 -0.50 10.55 -4.05
C GLY A 82 -0.91 9.48 -3.03
N TRP A 83 -1.39 8.32 -3.47
CA TRP A 83 -1.62 7.16 -2.60
C TRP A 83 -0.32 6.39 -2.34
N ILE A 84 0.56 6.34 -3.33
CA ILE A 84 1.86 5.70 -3.25
C ILE A 84 2.92 6.60 -3.87
N ARG A 85 4.20 6.25 -3.67
CA ARG A 85 5.30 6.66 -4.54
C ARG A 85 5.90 5.42 -5.17
N LYS A 86 6.02 5.40 -6.49
CA LYS A 86 6.60 4.27 -7.22
C LYS A 86 8.07 4.55 -7.55
N GLU A 87 8.96 3.72 -7.04
CA GLU A 87 10.38 3.80 -7.29
C GLU A 87 10.85 2.58 -8.11
N ARG A 88 11.75 2.81 -9.07
CA ARG A 88 12.44 1.71 -9.77
C ARG A 88 13.85 1.56 -9.19
N LYS A 89 14.16 0.40 -8.61
CA LYS A 89 15.52 0.05 -8.20
C LYS A 89 16.20 -0.84 -9.24
N GLY A 90 16.57 -0.27 -10.38
CA GLY A 90 17.33 -0.96 -11.43
C GLY A 90 16.77 -2.37 -11.74
N TYR A 91 17.59 -3.40 -11.57
CA TYR A 91 17.22 -4.81 -11.82
C TYR A 91 16.32 -5.46 -10.75
N ARG A 92 16.12 -4.84 -9.58
CA ARG A 92 15.46 -5.47 -8.41
C ARG A 92 13.93 -5.28 -8.36
N GLY A 93 13.31 -4.90 -9.48
CA GLY A 93 11.87 -4.67 -9.57
C GLY A 93 11.42 -3.31 -9.04
N SER A 94 10.10 -3.10 -9.02
CA SER A 94 9.50 -1.87 -8.50
C SER A 94 9.36 -1.93 -6.98
N GLN A 95 9.74 -0.83 -6.33
CA GLN A 95 9.51 -0.57 -4.92
C GLN A 95 8.37 0.45 -4.81
N TYR A 96 7.50 0.29 -3.83
CA TYR A 96 6.35 1.17 -3.61
C TYR A 96 6.40 1.67 -2.17
N VAL A 97 6.23 2.97 -1.98
CA VAL A 97 6.11 3.58 -0.65
C VAL A 97 4.66 4.02 -0.49
N LEU A 98 3.94 3.49 0.49
CA LEU A 98 2.60 3.97 0.83
C LEU A 98 2.74 5.33 1.50
N LEU A 99 2.00 6.33 1.02
CA LEU A 99 2.11 7.68 1.53
C LEU A 99 1.11 7.87 2.69
N PRO A 100 1.53 8.46 3.82
CA PRO A 100 0.63 8.78 4.91
C PRO A 100 -0.37 9.82 4.42
N ARG A 101 -1.66 9.54 4.64
CA ARG A 101 -2.70 10.55 4.53
C ARG A 101 -2.67 11.34 5.83
N ASN A 102 -1.95 12.47 5.83
CA ASN A 102 -2.16 13.45 6.88
C ASN A 102 -3.64 13.84 6.80
N ALA A 103 -4.37 13.66 7.90
CA ALA A 103 -5.76 14.05 8.03
C ALA A 103 -5.94 15.46 7.43
N ASN A 104 -6.61 15.52 6.28
CA ASN A 104 -7.16 16.72 5.66
C ASN A 104 -6.23 17.96 5.60
N PRO A 105 -5.61 18.33 4.47
CA PRO A 105 -5.42 19.75 4.22
C PRO A 105 -6.83 20.31 3.98
N ALA A 106 -7.26 21.17 4.90
CA ALA A 106 -8.47 21.97 4.75
C ALA A 106 -8.56 22.66 3.38
#